data_AF-A0A842CUG6-F1
#
_entry.id   AF-A0A842CUG6-F1
#
_cell.length_a   1.000
_cell.length_b   1.000
_cell.length_c   1.000
_cell.angle_alpha   90.00
_cell.angle_beta   90.00
_cell.angle_gamma   90.00
#
_symmetry.space_group_name_H-M   'P 1'
#
loop_
_entity.id
_entity.type
_entity.pdbx_description
1 polymer ?
#
loop_
_entity_poly.entity_id
_entity_poly.type
_entity_poly.pdbx_seq_one_letter_code
_entity_poly.pdbx_strand_id
1 'polypeptide(L)'
;MQYYVTVNADGYIDGWSDSENEGTIAIQATDNEYLKFECVRVVNGKAVLDESKLQALQNEPAPISEIDLLKTQNIEFRDTILDLAIIIDNLGGNLE
;
A
#
# COMPACT_ATOMS: atom_id res chain seq x y z
N MET A 1 -6.17 -12.21 24.36
CA MET A 1 -6.55 -13.47 23.70
C MET A 1 -5.27 -14.15 23.23
N GLN A 2 -5.27 -15.48 23.19
CA GLN A 2 -4.13 -16.23 22.66
C GLN A 2 -4.26 -16.34 21.14
N TYR A 3 -3.17 -16.06 20.44
CA TYR A 3 -3.06 -16.21 18.99
C TYR A 3 -1.73 -16.87 18.65
N TYR A 4 -1.61 -17.35 17.41
CA TYR A 4 -0.40 -17.96 16.87
C TYR A 4 0.08 -17.13 15.68
N VAL A 5 1.34 -16.74 15.70
CA VAL A 5 1.88 -15.79 14.72
C VAL A 5 3.16 -16.27 14.07
N THR A 6 3.38 -15.86 12.83
CA THR A 6 4.70 -15.90 12.20
C THR A 6 5.34 -14.52 12.31
N VAL A 7 6.67 -14.48 12.26
CA VAL A 7 7.44 -13.23 12.30
C VAL A 7 8.39 -13.17 11.12
N ASN A 8 8.49 -12.00 10.50
CA ASN A 8 9.42 -11.75 9.41
C ASN A 8 10.86 -11.58 9.93
N ALA A 9 11.81 -11.37 9.01
CA ALA A 9 13.23 -11.21 9.33
C ALA A 9 13.54 -10.02 10.27
N ASP A 10 12.68 -8.99 10.26
CA ASP A 10 12.80 -7.81 11.13
C ASP A 10 12.16 -8.02 12.52
N GLY A 11 11.55 -9.18 12.74
CA GLY A 11 10.87 -9.56 13.99
C GLY A 11 9.50 -8.90 14.17
N TYR A 12 8.83 -8.56 13.07
CA TYR A 12 7.44 -8.10 13.08
C TYR A 12 6.51 -9.22 12.62
N ILE A 13 5.29 -9.19 13.14
CA ILE A 13 4.25 -10.17 12.78
C ILE A 13 3.86 -9.99 11.31
N ASP A 14 3.94 -11.08 10.54
CA ASP A 14 3.54 -11.16 9.14
C ASP A 14 2.42 -12.18 8.88
N GLY A 15 2.00 -12.93 9.92
CA GLY A 15 0.91 -13.89 9.86
C GLY A 15 0.19 -14.02 11.20
N TRP A 16 -1.14 -14.12 11.16
CA TRP A 16 -2.00 -14.37 12.32
C TRP A 16 -2.81 -15.64 12.11
N SER A 17 -2.99 -16.41 13.19
CA SER A 17 -3.81 -17.62 13.22
C SER A 17 -4.47 -17.79 14.58
N ASP A 18 -5.69 -18.30 14.57
CA ASP A 18 -6.43 -18.66 15.79
C ASP A 18 -6.05 -20.07 16.28
N SER A 19 -5.29 -20.83 15.49
CA SER A 19 -4.81 -22.17 15.80
C SER A 19 -3.30 -22.33 15.58
N GLU A 20 -2.69 -23.26 16.31
CA GLU A 20 -1.28 -23.61 16.16
C GLU A 20 -1.01 -24.24 14.80
N ASN A 21 -0.01 -23.71 14.09
CA ASN A 21 0.51 -24.27 12.86
C ASN A 21 2.04 -24.39 12.94
N GLU A 22 2.63 -25.21 12.07
CA GLU A 22 4.08 -25.34 11.99
C GLU A 22 4.76 -23.99 11.75
N GLY A 23 5.78 -23.68 12.56
CA GLY A 23 6.54 -22.42 12.47
C GLY A 23 5.88 -21.21 13.14
N THR A 24 4.73 -21.38 13.82
CA THR A 24 4.08 -20.28 14.55
C THR A 24 4.52 -20.19 16.02
N ILE A 25 4.41 -18.98 16.58
CA ILE A 25 4.71 -18.67 17.98
C ILE A 25 3.41 -18.27 18.68
N ALA A 26 3.10 -18.92 19.79
CA ALA A 26 1.95 -18.57 20.61
C ALA A 26 2.21 -17.26 21.38
N ILE A 27 1.30 -16.29 21.26
CA ILE A 27 1.39 -14.99 21.92
C ILE A 27 0.06 -14.57 22.54
N GLN A 28 0.12 -13.64 23.48
CA GLN A 28 -1.05 -12.91 23.96
C GLN A 28 -1.17 -11.58 23.21
N ALA A 29 -2.34 -11.31 22.64
CA ALA A 29 -2.65 -10.04 22.00
C ALA A 29 -4.03 -9.51 22.40
N THR A 30 -4.21 -8.21 22.29
CA THR A 30 -5.48 -7.50 22.38
C THR A 30 -6.12 -7.36 21.01
N ASP A 31 -7.42 -7.04 20.96
CA ASP A 31 -8.12 -6.77 19.70
C ASP A 31 -7.52 -5.59 18.93
N ASN A 32 -6.84 -4.67 19.64
CA ASN A 32 -6.13 -3.58 19.01
C ASN A 32 -4.83 -4.04 18.33
N GLU A 33 -4.21 -5.13 18.74
CA GLU A 33 -3.00 -5.66 18.07
C GLU A 33 -3.35 -6.68 16.98
N TYR A 34 -4.45 -7.40 17.14
CA TYR A 34 -4.89 -8.43 16.21
C TYR A 34 -5.05 -7.89 14.78
N LEU A 35 -4.56 -8.66 13.80
CA LEU A 35 -4.55 -8.32 12.36
C LEU A 35 -3.77 -7.05 11.98
N LYS A 36 -2.96 -6.49 12.88
CA LYS A 36 -1.97 -5.47 12.50
C LYS A 36 -0.69 -6.17 12.06
N PHE A 37 -0.43 -6.11 10.77
CA PHE A 37 0.77 -6.67 10.14
C PHE A 37 1.88 -5.63 10.10
N GLU A 38 3.12 -6.11 10.11
CA GLU A 38 4.35 -5.32 9.93
C GLU A 38 4.60 -4.19 10.93
N CYS A 39 3.71 -3.95 11.90
CA CYS A 39 3.84 -2.94 12.95
C CYS A 39 3.63 -3.48 14.36
N VAL A 40 3.51 -4.80 14.54
CA VAL A 40 3.44 -5.46 15.85
C VAL A 40 4.62 -6.41 16.00
N ARG A 41 5.27 -6.41 17.17
CA ARG A 41 6.38 -7.30 17.52
C ARG A 41 6.01 -8.23 18.67
N VAL A 42 6.72 -9.35 18.76
CA VAL A 42 6.59 -10.29 19.87
C VAL A 42 7.64 -9.98 20.94
N VAL A 43 7.21 -9.59 22.14
CA VAL A 43 8.09 -9.34 23.29
C VAL A 43 7.60 -10.15 24.48
N ASN A 44 8.41 -11.09 24.95
CA ASN A 44 8.08 -11.99 26.08
C ASN A 44 6.72 -12.69 25.91
N GLY A 45 6.43 -13.17 24.69
CA GLY A 45 5.17 -13.86 24.37
C GLY A 45 3.94 -12.94 24.33
N LYS A 46 4.12 -11.62 24.23
CA LYS A 46 3.04 -10.64 24.06
C LYS A 46 3.23 -9.84 22.78
N ALA A 47 2.12 -9.48 22.13
CA ALA A 47 2.11 -8.49 21.08
C ALA A 47 2.42 -7.09 21.66
N VAL A 48 3.32 -6.37 21.00
CA VAL A 48 3.64 -4.98 21.31
C VAL A 48 3.56 -4.19 20.01
N LEU A 49 2.66 -3.21 19.97
CA LEU A 49 2.49 -2.32 18.84
C LEU A 49 3.66 -1.33 18.76
N ASP A 50 4.29 -1.22 17.60
CA ASP A 50 5.19 -0.15 17.25
C ASP A 50 4.39 1.00 16.62
N GLU A 51 4.08 2.00 17.45
CA GLU A 51 3.31 3.17 17.01
C GLU A 51 4.03 3.98 15.93
N SER A 52 5.36 4.01 15.94
CA SER A 52 6.13 4.76 14.94
C SER A 52 6.00 4.11 13.57
N LYS A 53 6.05 2.77 13.52
CA LYS A 53 5.86 2.01 12.29
C LYS A 53 4.42 2.03 11.82
N LEU A 54 3.44 2.00 12.73
CA LEU A 54 2.04 2.20 12.39
C LEU A 54 1.80 3.59 11.76
N GLN A 55 2.36 4.64 12.35
CA GLN A 55 2.27 5.99 11.77
C GLN A 55 2.96 6.06 10.40
N ALA A 56 4.12 5.43 10.23
CA ALA A 56 4.80 5.39 8.94
C ALA A 56 3.91 4.73 7.86
N LEU A 57 3.31 3.58 8.16
CA LEU A 57 2.39 2.88 7.25
C LEU A 57 1.12 3.69 6.94
N GLN A 58 0.60 4.44 7.91
CA GLN A 58 -0.55 5.32 7.72
C GLN A 58 -0.23 6.57 6.91
N ASN A 59 1.03 7.02 6.97
CA ASN A 59 1.52 8.19 6.25
C ASN A 59 2.14 7.83 4.89
N GLU A 60 2.27 6.56 4.55
CA GLU A 60 2.67 6.18 3.20
C GLU A 60 1.62 6.71 2.22
N PRO A 61 2.03 7.56 1.26
CA PRO A 61 1.11 8.04 0.25
C PRO A 61 0.53 6.82 -0.46
N ALA A 62 -0.79 6.78 -0.54
CA ALA A 62 -1.47 5.69 -1.25
C ALA A 62 -0.82 5.53 -2.63
N PRO A 63 -0.48 4.29 -3.03
CA PRO A 63 0.04 4.07 -4.37
C PRO A 63 -0.94 4.71 -5.36
N ILE A 64 -0.40 5.45 -6.34
CA ILE A 64 -1.22 6.07 -7.39
C ILE A 64 -2.09 4.96 -7.95
N SER A 65 -3.40 5.11 -7.80
CA SER A 65 -4.33 4.08 -8.25
C SER A 65 -4.19 3.93 -9.77
N GLU A 66 -4.36 2.70 -10.27
CA GLU A 66 -4.30 2.45 -11.72
C GLU A 66 -5.28 3.35 -12.49
N ILE A 67 -6.42 3.68 -11.88
CA ILE A 67 -7.41 4.62 -12.45
C ILE A 67 -6.88 6.05 -12.52
N ASP A 68 -6.11 6.53 -11.55
CA ASP A 68 -5.53 7.88 -11.58
C ASP A 68 -4.37 7.98 -12.56
N LEU A 69 -3.60 6.90 -12.73
CA LEU A 69 -2.62 6.81 -13.81
C LEU A 69 -3.29 6.89 -15.19
N LEU A 70 -4.36 6.12 -15.41
CA LEU A 70 -5.11 6.12 -16.65
C LEU A 70 -5.78 7.48 -16.94
N LYS A 71 -6.25 8.19 -15.91
CA LYS A 71 -6.77 9.57 -16.08
C LYS A 71 -5.67 10.52 -16.54
N THR A 72 -4.49 10.44 -15.93
CA THR A 72 -3.34 11.26 -16.31
C THR A 72 -2.95 11.02 -17.77
N GLN A 73 -2.82 9.76 -18.17
CA GLN A 73 -2.52 9.38 -19.56
C GLN A 73 -3.59 9.88 -20.55
N ASN A 74 -4.88 9.81 -20.19
CA ASN A 74 -5.95 10.34 -21.04
C ASN A 74 -5.88 11.85 -21.23
N ILE A 75 -5.47 12.60 -20.18
CA ILE A 75 -5.27 14.04 -20.28
C ILE A 75 -4.11 14.34 -21.24
N GLU A 76 -2.98 13.66 -21.09
CA GLU A 76 -1.79 13.83 -21.95
C GLU A 76 -2.10 13.52 -23.43
N PHE A 77 -2.85 12.45 -23.70
CA PHE A 77 -3.27 12.14 -25.07
C PHE A 77 -4.20 13.19 -25.64
N ARG A 78 -5.15 13.69 -24.84
CA ARG A 78 -6.07 14.74 -25.27
C ARG A 78 -5.32 16.03 -25.64
N ASP A 79 -4.35 16.44 -24.82
CA ASP A 79 -3.55 17.64 -25.07
C ASP A 79 -2.72 17.49 -26.35
N THR A 80 -2.10 16.32 -26.54
CA THR A 80 -1.36 16.01 -27.78
C THR A 80 -2.27 16.08 -29.01
N ILE A 81 -3.51 15.58 -28.92
CA ILE A 81 -4.49 15.67 -30.01
C ILE A 81 -4.85 17.12 -30.32
N LEU A 82 -5.02 17.97 -29.30
CA LEU A 82 -5.32 19.39 -29.48
C LEU A 82 -4.15 20.13 -30.16
N ASP A 83 -2.92 19.87 -29.73
CA ASP A 83 -1.73 20.47 -30.34
C ASP A 83 -1.60 20.09 -31.81
N LEU A 84 -1.82 18.81 -32.15
CA LEU A 84 -1.83 18.33 -33.53
C LEU A 84 -2.93 18.99 -34.37
N ALA A 85 -4.12 19.18 -33.81
CA ALA A 85 -5.21 19.85 -34.51
C ALA A 85 -4.86 21.30 -34.86
N ILE A 86 -4.22 22.03 -33.93
CA ILE A 86 -3.74 23.41 -34.16
C ILE A 86 -2.67 23.43 -35.26
N ILE A 87 -1.74 22.47 -35.27
CA ILE A 87 -0.70 22.38 -36.31
C ILE A 87 -1.34 22.13 -37.69
N ILE A 88 -2.29 21.21 -37.78
CA ILE A 88 -2.98 20.89 -39.05
C ILE A 88 -3.76 22.09 -39.57
N ASP A 89 -4.48 22.81 -38.71
CA ASP A 89 -5.23 24.01 -39.08
C ASP A 89 -4.32 25.10 -39.65
N ASN A 90 -3.18 25.36 -38.97
CA ASN A 90 -2.16 26.30 -39.44
C ASN A 90 -1.51 25.89 -40.77
N LEU A 91 -1.38 24.59 -41.06
CA LEU A 91 -0.87 24.10 -42.34
C LEU A 91 -1.91 24.19 -43.45
N GLY A 92 -3.18 23.93 -43.14
CA GLY A 92 -4.30 24.04 -44.09
C GLY A 92 -4.59 25.49 -44.52
N GLY A 93 -4.48 26.44 -43.60
CA GLY A 93 -4.67 27.87 -43.89
C GLY A 93 -3.56 28.55 -44.70
N ASN A 94 -2.41 27.90 -44.89
CA ASN A 94 -1.29 28.40 -45.73
C ASN A 94 -1.34 27.86 -47.18
N LEU A 95 -2.38 27.12 -47.55
CA LEU A 95 -2.58 26.56 -48.89
C LEU A 95 -3.68 27.29 -49.69
N GLU A 96 -4.30 28.33 -49.13
CA GLU A 96 -5.19 29.30 -49.82
C GLU A 96 -4.45 30.58 -50.19
#